data_AF-A0AAV2CVC4-F1
#
_entry.id   AF-A0AAV2CVC4-F1
#
_cell.length_a   1.000
_cell.length_b   1.000
_cell.length_c   1.000
_cell.angle_alpha   90.00
_cell.angle_beta   90.00
_cell.angle_gamma   90.00
#
_symmetry.space_group_name_H-M   'P 1'
#
loop_
_entity.id
_entity.type
_entity.pdbx_description
1 polymer ?
#
loop_
_entity_poly.entity_id
_entity_poly.type
_entity_poly.pdbx_seq_one_letter_code
_entity_poly.pdbx_strand_id
1 'polypeptide(L)'
;MKTILQIHRAGAIWAEGQDLHIWTFHMDNGARFGIATTNHGESINGVYKGIRAMPVSVLVEMTYWKVNEWFVKRRELAIGRERAGHSIAHHIFDGMQKIEEKSSKHRVVLFNRNEGVFAV
;
A
#
# COMPACT_ATOMS: atom_id res chain seq x y z
N MET A 1 31.50 -3.37 8.71
CA MET A 1 30.52 -3.80 7.70
C MET A 1 31.22 -3.81 6.35
N LYS A 2 31.21 -4.93 5.61
CA LYS A 2 31.86 -4.99 4.29
C LYS A 2 30.91 -4.44 3.22
N THR A 3 31.43 -3.67 2.27
CA THR A 3 30.63 -3.11 1.16
C THR A 3 30.38 -4.18 0.09
N ILE A 4 29.38 -3.98 -0.77
CA ILE A 4 29.08 -4.94 -1.85
C ILE A 4 30.25 -5.09 -2.83
N LEU A 5 31.04 -4.02 -3.03
CA LEU A 5 32.31 -4.03 -3.76
C LEU A 5 33.33 -4.99 -3.14
N GLN A 6 33.37 -5.09 -1.81
CA GLN A 6 34.29 -5.95 -1.06
C GLN A 6 33.82 -7.41 -0.98
N ILE A 7 32.53 -7.67 -1.22
CA ILE A 7 31.92 -9.01 -1.12
C ILE A 7 31.78 -9.65 -2.51
N HIS A 8 31.38 -8.88 -3.52
CA HIS A 8 31.10 -9.39 -4.85
C HIS A 8 31.36 -8.32 -5.94
N ARG A 9 32.64 -8.14 -6.27
CA ARG A 9 33.14 -7.07 -7.16
C ARG A 9 32.46 -7.06 -8.54
N ALA A 10 32.24 -8.22 -9.15
CA ALA A 10 31.59 -8.32 -10.45
C ALA A 10 30.13 -7.81 -10.42
N GLY A 11 29.43 -8.05 -9.32
CA GLY A 11 28.05 -7.58 -9.13
C GLY A 11 27.97 -6.07 -8.91
N ALA A 12 28.97 -5.50 -8.22
CA ALA A 12 29.07 -4.06 -8.03
C ALA A 12 29.32 -3.33 -9.36
N ILE A 13 30.27 -3.82 -10.16
CA ILE A 13 30.57 -3.25 -11.49
C ILE A 13 29.38 -3.37 -12.43
N TRP A 14 28.68 -4.51 -12.40
CA TRP A 14 27.46 -4.69 -13.19
C TRP A 14 26.37 -3.69 -12.80
N ALA A 15 26.17 -3.45 -11.50
CA ALA A 15 25.17 -2.51 -10.98
C ALA A 15 25.52 -1.04 -11.30
N GLU A 16 26.80 -0.65 -11.21
CA GLU A 16 27.29 0.69 -11.59
C GLU A 16 27.11 0.97 -13.09
N GLY A 17 27.08 -0.07 -13.92
CA GLY A 17 26.86 0.04 -15.37
C GLY A 17 25.38 0.10 -15.80
N GLN A 18 24.43 0.02 -14.87
CA GLN A 18 23.01 0.12 -15.19
C GLN A 18 22.52 1.56 -15.08
N ASP A 19 21.51 1.92 -15.88
CA ASP A 19 20.86 3.23 -15.80
C ASP A 19 20.13 3.40 -14.46
N LEU A 20 20.49 4.44 -13.69
CA LEU A 20 19.87 4.76 -12.41
C LEU A 20 18.35 4.92 -12.51
N HIS A 21 17.81 5.32 -13.67
CA HIS A 21 16.37 5.44 -13.89
C HIS A 21 15.64 4.10 -13.79
N ILE A 22 16.33 2.99 -14.09
CA ILE A 22 15.78 1.63 -13.96
C ILE A 22 15.85 1.15 -12.50
N TRP A 23 16.82 1.63 -11.74
CA TRP A 23 17.05 1.25 -10.34
C TRP A 23 16.25 2.06 -9.33
N THR A 24 16.04 3.35 -9.63
CA THR A 24 15.39 4.25 -8.69
C THR A 24 13.89 4.29 -8.94
N PHE A 25 13.17 3.54 -8.12
CA PHE A 25 11.75 3.76 -7.75
C PHE A 25 11.48 5.17 -7.14
N HIS A 26 12.34 6.15 -7.43
CA HIS A 26 12.32 7.53 -6.92
C HIS A 26 12.34 8.58 -8.03
N MET A 27 12.49 8.17 -9.30
CA MET A 27 12.37 9.03 -10.48
C MET A 27 10.94 9.02 -11.05
N ASP A 28 9.93 8.78 -10.23
CA ASP A 28 8.51 8.74 -10.59
C ASP A 28 7.84 10.13 -10.50
N ASN A 29 8.60 11.22 -10.68
CA ASN A 29 8.12 12.62 -10.65
C ASN A 29 7.23 12.97 -9.44
N GLY A 30 7.46 12.32 -8.29
CA GLY A 30 6.70 12.57 -7.06
C GLY A 30 5.49 11.64 -6.83
N ALA A 31 5.20 10.71 -7.73
CA ALA A 31 4.48 9.51 -7.32
C ALA A 31 5.39 8.69 -6.40
N ARG A 32 4.84 7.97 -5.43
CA ARG A 32 5.59 6.97 -4.67
C ARG A 32 4.78 5.70 -4.78
N PHE A 33 5.12 4.83 -5.73
CA PHE A 33 4.51 3.51 -5.75
C PHE A 33 5.08 2.69 -4.59
N GLY A 34 4.24 2.37 -3.59
CA GLY A 34 4.60 1.68 -2.34
C GLY A 34 5.12 0.24 -2.49
N ILE A 35 5.60 -0.14 -3.68
CA ILE A 35 6.13 -1.46 -4.02
C ILE A 35 7.53 -1.67 -3.42
N ALA A 36 8.27 -0.60 -3.10
CA ALA A 36 9.61 -0.66 -2.52
C ALA A 36 9.65 -0.91 -1.00
N THR A 37 8.80 -1.80 -0.48
CA THR A 37 8.92 -2.29 0.91
C THR A 37 9.17 -3.79 0.88
N THR A 38 10.09 -4.29 1.73
CA THR A 38 10.35 -5.74 1.88
C THR A 38 9.07 -6.51 2.23
N ASN A 39 8.08 -5.81 2.77
CA ASN A 39 6.73 -6.29 3.02
C ASN A 39 6.10 -7.01 1.82
N HIS A 40 6.39 -6.63 0.57
CA HIS A 40 5.81 -7.33 -0.57
C HIS A 40 6.40 -8.74 -0.72
N GLY A 41 7.73 -8.85 -0.68
CA GLY A 41 8.41 -10.15 -0.68
C GLY A 41 8.13 -10.97 0.57
N GLU A 42 8.00 -10.34 1.74
CA GLU A 42 7.64 -11.00 3.00
C GLU A 42 6.19 -11.49 3.01
N SER A 43 5.24 -10.70 2.52
CA SER A 43 3.84 -11.10 2.37
C SER A 43 3.72 -12.26 1.40
N ILE A 44 4.41 -12.19 0.26
CA ILE A 44 4.45 -13.27 -0.73
C ILE A 44 5.11 -14.53 -0.13
N ASN A 45 6.19 -14.40 0.64
CA ASN A 45 6.81 -15.52 1.34
C ASN A 45 5.89 -16.12 2.42
N GLY A 46 5.11 -15.30 3.11
CA GLY A 46 4.10 -15.73 4.07
C GLY A 46 3.03 -16.59 3.40
N VAL A 47 2.54 -16.15 2.22
CA VAL A 47 1.64 -16.96 1.39
C VAL A 47 2.34 -18.24 0.96
N TYR A 48 3.54 -18.16 0.37
CA TYR A 48 4.28 -19.33 -0.14
C TYR A 48 4.56 -20.39 0.92
N LYS A 49 4.81 -20.01 2.19
CA LYS A 49 4.98 -20.98 3.28
C LYS A 49 3.79 -21.93 3.42
N GLY A 50 2.56 -21.47 3.18
CA GLY A 50 1.35 -22.29 3.28
C GLY A 50 1.08 -23.18 2.05
N ILE A 51 1.71 -22.90 0.91
CA ILE A 51 1.43 -23.56 -0.38
C ILE A 51 2.62 -24.31 -0.98
N ARG A 52 3.74 -24.43 -0.26
CA ARG A 52 4.95 -25.16 -0.68
C ARG A 52 4.73 -26.62 -1.08
N ALA A 53 3.65 -27.25 -0.62
CA ALA A 53 3.31 -28.63 -0.96
C ALA A 53 2.31 -28.76 -2.13
N MET A 54 1.84 -27.64 -2.70
CA MET A 54 0.87 -27.66 -3.79
C MET A 54 1.54 -27.62 -5.16
N PRO A 55 1.00 -28.32 -6.17
CA PRO A 55 1.45 -28.18 -7.54
C PRO A 55 1.29 -26.74 -8.04
N VAL A 56 2.23 -26.26 -8.86
CA VAL A 56 2.19 -24.91 -9.44
C VAL A 56 0.90 -24.69 -10.24
N SER A 57 0.39 -25.71 -10.93
CA SER A 57 -0.87 -25.65 -11.68
C SER A 57 -2.07 -25.30 -10.80
N VAL A 58 -2.18 -25.94 -9.62
CA VAL A 58 -3.24 -25.67 -8.64
C VAL A 58 -3.16 -24.24 -8.12
N LEU A 59 -1.95 -23.72 -7.91
CA LEU A 59 -1.74 -22.35 -7.45
C LEU A 59 -2.14 -21.32 -8.50
N VAL A 60 -1.77 -21.55 -9.76
CA VAL A 60 -2.16 -20.68 -10.87
C VAL A 60 -3.68 -20.68 -11.03
N GLU A 61 -4.31 -21.85 -10.99
CA GLU A 61 -5.77 -21.98 -11.08
C GLU A 61 -6.49 -21.29 -9.92
N MET A 62 -6.08 -21.53 -8.67
CA MET A 62 -6.69 -20.87 -7.51
C MET A 62 -6.50 -19.36 -7.55
N THR A 63 -5.31 -18.89 -7.95
CA THR A 63 -5.04 -17.44 -8.07
C THR A 63 -5.93 -16.82 -9.14
N TYR A 64 -6.07 -17.47 -10.29
CA TYR A 64 -6.95 -17.01 -11.37
C TYR A 64 -8.38 -16.84 -10.89
N TRP A 65 -8.95 -17.88 -10.28
CA TRP A 65 -10.32 -17.84 -9.76
C TRP A 65 -10.48 -16.77 -8.68
N LYS A 66 -9.51 -16.66 -7.78
CA LYS A 66 -9.57 -15.69 -6.68
C LYS A 66 -9.51 -14.25 -7.17
N VAL A 67 -8.61 -13.96 -8.11
CA VAL A 67 -8.49 -12.64 -8.73
C VAL A 67 -9.75 -12.30 -9.50
N ASN A 68 -10.31 -13.25 -10.26
CA ASN A 68 -11.55 -13.02 -11.01
C ASN A 68 -12.74 -12.73 -10.07
N GLU A 69 -12.91 -13.54 -9.01
CA GLU A 69 -13.92 -13.30 -7.97
C GLU A 69 -13.75 -11.90 -7.34
N TRP A 70 -12.52 -11.53 -6.99
CA TRP A 70 -12.19 -10.23 -6.41
C TRP A 70 -12.49 -9.08 -7.36
N PHE A 71 -12.19 -9.25 -8.65
CA PHE A 71 -12.44 -8.24 -9.68
C PHE A 71 -13.94 -8.01 -9.87
N VAL A 72 -14.72 -9.09 -10.01
CA VAL A 72 -16.19 -9.01 -10.15
C VAL A 72 -16.81 -8.29 -8.96
N LYS A 73 -16.46 -8.68 -7.73
CA LYS A 73 -16.96 -8.04 -6.50
C LYS A 73 -16.63 -6.54 -6.46
N ARG A 74 -15.39 -6.16 -6.80
CA ARG A 74 -14.99 -4.74 -6.82
C ARG A 74 -15.69 -3.95 -7.91
N ARG A 75 -15.91 -4.54 -9.08
CA ARG A 75 -16.66 -3.91 -10.17
C ARG A 75 -18.10 -3.65 -9.76
N GLU A 76 -18.78 -4.63 -9.15
CA GLU A 76 -20.16 -4.47 -8.67
C GLU A 76 -20.27 -3.38 -7.61
N LEU A 77 -19.33 -3.34 -6.64
CA LEU A 77 -19.25 -2.28 -5.65
C LEU A 77 -19.03 -0.90 -6.29
N ALA A 78 -18.14 -0.80 -7.28
CA ALA A 78 -17.87 0.45 -7.99
C ALA A 78 -19.12 0.94 -8.74
N ILE A 79 -19.79 0.07 -9.50
CA ILE A 79 -21.05 0.40 -10.20
C ILE A 79 -22.14 0.80 -9.22
N GLY A 80 -22.28 0.08 -8.11
CA GLY A 80 -23.27 0.41 -7.07
C GLY A 80 -23.03 1.81 -6.49
N ARG A 81 -21.76 2.16 -6.22
CA ARG A 81 -21.39 3.50 -5.75
C ARG A 81 -21.61 4.59 -6.79
N GLU A 82 -21.25 4.33 -8.04
CA GLU A 82 -21.50 5.27 -9.15
C GLU A 82 -22.99 5.56 -9.31
N ARG A 83 -23.84 4.52 -9.27
CA ARG A 83 -25.30 4.67 -9.30
C ARG A 83 -25.86 5.43 -8.10
N ALA A 84 -25.23 5.30 -6.93
CA ALA A 84 -25.57 6.08 -5.74
C ALA A 84 -25.02 7.53 -5.77
N GLY A 85 -24.33 7.93 -6.85
CA GLY A 85 -23.77 9.27 -7.01
C GLY A 85 -22.47 9.51 -6.24
N HIS A 86 -21.80 8.46 -5.75
CA HIS A 86 -20.55 8.59 -5.03
C HIS A 86 -19.34 8.52 -5.97
N SER A 87 -18.56 9.59 -6.02
CA SER A 87 -17.33 9.69 -6.84
C SER A 87 -16.08 9.07 -6.20
N ILE A 88 -16.14 8.74 -4.90
CA ILE A 88 -15.01 8.19 -4.15
C ILE A 88 -15.21 6.72 -3.82
N ALA A 89 -14.09 5.98 -3.73
CA ALA A 89 -14.09 4.56 -3.41
C ALA A 89 -14.64 4.27 -2.00
N HIS A 90 -15.21 3.07 -1.81
CA HIS A 90 -15.86 2.66 -0.56
C HIS A 90 -14.96 2.81 0.67
N HIS A 91 -13.74 2.30 0.59
CA HIS A 91 -12.81 2.32 1.71
C HIS A 91 -12.41 3.74 2.16
N ILE A 92 -12.36 4.71 1.23
CA ILE A 92 -12.08 6.12 1.57
C ILE A 92 -13.26 6.70 2.32
N PHE A 93 -14.48 6.44 1.83
CA PHE A 93 -15.70 6.89 2.48
C PHE A 93 -15.83 6.33 3.91
N ASP A 94 -15.61 5.04 4.11
CA ASP A 94 -15.62 4.42 5.45
C ASP A 94 -14.56 5.05 6.37
N GLY A 95 -13.39 5.38 5.81
CA GLY A 95 -12.33 6.07 6.51
C GLY A 95 -12.75 7.47 6.95
N MET A 96 -13.40 8.23 6.06
CA MET A 96 -13.92 9.57 6.36
C MET A 96 -15.00 9.51 7.43
N GLN A 97 -15.95 8.59 7.33
CA GLN A 97 -17.02 8.43 8.32
C GLN A 97 -16.45 8.09 9.71
N LYS A 98 -15.45 7.20 9.80
CA LYS A 98 -14.77 6.91 11.08
C LYS A 98 -14.06 8.13 11.66
N ILE A 99 -13.45 8.96 10.81
CA ILE A 99 -12.79 10.19 11.24
C ILE A 99 -13.83 11.20 11.74
N GLU A 100 -14.96 11.34 11.06
CA GLU A 100 -16.07 12.20 11.46
C GLU A 100 -16.70 11.76 12.78
N GLU A 101 -17.01 10.48 12.92
CA GLU A 101 -17.51 9.91 14.18
C GLU A 101 -16.53 10.16 15.33
N LYS A 102 -15.22 10.05 15.06
CA LYS A 102 -14.20 10.36 16.06
C LYS A 102 -14.17 11.86 16.36
N SER A 103 -14.14 12.74 15.36
CA SER A 103 -14.03 14.19 15.54
C SER A 103 -15.25 14.80 16.24
N SER A 104 -16.44 14.26 16.00
CA SER A 104 -17.68 14.69 16.68
C SER A 104 -17.61 14.62 18.22
N LYS A 105 -16.72 13.79 18.76
CA LYS A 105 -16.48 13.63 20.21
C LYS A 105 -15.40 14.57 20.75
N HIS A 106 -14.75 15.37 19.90
CA HIS A 106 -13.68 16.29 20.28
C HIS A 106 -14.19 17.73 20.23
N ARG A 107 -13.92 18.50 21.28
CA ARG A 107 -14.18 19.95 21.31
C ARG A 107 -12.86 20.68 21.06
N VAL A 108 -12.80 21.46 19.99
CA VAL A 108 -11.66 22.37 19.76
C VAL A 108 -11.88 23.62 20.61
N VAL A 109 -11.04 23.81 21.63
CA VAL A 109 -11.05 25.02 22.45
C VAL A 109 -9.93 25.93 21.95
N LEU A 110 -10.29 27.15 21.54
CA LEU A 110 -9.31 28.17 21.14
C LEU A 110 -8.47 28.55 22.35
N PHE A 111 -7.17 28.33 22.24
CA PHE A 111 -6.21 28.65 23.29
C PHE A 111 -5.53 29.98 22.99
N ASN A 112 -5.93 31.04 23.69
CA ASN A 112 -5.18 32.30 23.68
C ASN A 112 -4.13 32.26 24.79
N ARG A 113 -2.88 31.99 24.40
CA ARG A 113 -1.73 31.88 25.31
C ARG A 113 -1.41 33.21 26.04
N ASN A 114 -1.92 34.34 25.54
CA ASN A 114 -1.68 35.66 26.11
C ASN A 114 -2.68 36.03 27.22
N GLU A 115 -3.86 35.42 27.25
CA GLU A 115 -4.95 35.82 28.18
C GLU A 115 -5.14 34.85 29.35
N GLY A 116 -4.53 33.66 29.32
CA GLY A 116 -4.48 32.76 30.48
C GLY A 116 -5.84 32.26 31.00
N VAL A 117 -6.90 32.31 30.18
CA VAL A 117 -8.24 31.85 30.57
C VAL A 117 -8.37 30.35 30.29
N PHE A 118 -8.65 29.58 31.34
CA PHE A 118 -8.90 28.14 31.26
C PHE A 118 -10.41 27.89 31.39
N ALA A 119 -11.05 27.38 30.34
CA ALA A 119 -12.41 26.86 30.42
C ALA A 119 -12.37 25.32 30.38
N VAL A 120 -12.84 24.69 31.45
CA VAL A 120 -13.08 23.24 31.57
C VAL A 120 -14.40 22.90 30.87
#